data_AF-A0AAW8BDM6-F1
#
_entry.id   AF-A0AAW8BDM6-F1
#
_cell.length_a   1.000
_cell.length_b   1.000
_cell.length_c   1.000
_cell.angle_alpha   90.00
_cell.angle_beta   90.00
_cell.angle_gamma   90.00
#
_symmetry.space_group_name_H-M   'P 1'
#
loop_
_entity.id
_entity.type
_entity.pdbx_description
1 polymer ?
#
loop_
_entity_poly.entity_id
_entity_poly.type
_entity_poly.pdbx_seq_one_letter_code
_entity_poly.pdbx_strand_id
1 'polypeptide(L)'
;MASLEMRQLVALGAGAPSPADLDFVLIGDPMNPNGGLLQRFVGLTLPSLGVSMVGATPDNVYTTTIYTREYDGLADFPRYPLNIVSDLNAFFGIGAVHFGYPHLTQAQVDTAVTLGTQGPTMTTYKMIPTPNLPLLDPLRALPFIGTPLADLLQPDLRVIVNLGYGDPAYGWSTTAANVPTPFGLFPSVNPATVLNALALGTQQGVHDFLVDLSTVFTAPPSAQPLWPDLLPALLGPAPGALAPTPANVVNTVASIISTDYAVLLPTADILTAAALSLPVHDAGLFFSGIEQGSLIHAIGDPIAANTAILTMAGLLEVLSIAEAGYLNVADIQSLLR
;
A
#
# COMPACT_ATOMS: atom_id res chain seq x y z
N MET A 1 3.97 -16.94 3.89
CA MET A 1 2.82 -16.16 4.38
C MET A 1 1.82 -17.10 5.04
N ALA A 2 1.22 -16.72 6.18
CA ALA A 2 0.28 -17.55 6.93
C ALA A 2 -0.90 -18.03 6.08
N SER A 3 -1.41 -17.19 5.18
CA SER A 3 -2.51 -17.52 4.27
C SER A 3 -2.20 -18.69 3.33
N LEU A 4 -0.94 -18.83 2.89
CA LEU A 4 -0.50 -19.98 2.09
C LEU A 4 -0.34 -21.23 2.93
N GLU A 5 0.15 -21.10 4.17
CA GLU A 5 0.22 -22.20 5.14
C GLU A 5 -1.19 -22.73 5.42
N MET A 6 -2.18 -21.86 5.66
CA MET A 6 -3.57 -22.26 5.85
C MET A 6 -4.10 -23.08 4.67
N ARG A 7 -3.79 -22.69 3.42
CA ARG A 7 -4.15 -23.50 2.23
C ARG A 7 -3.45 -24.86 2.21
N GLN A 8 -2.18 -24.91 2.62
CA GLN A 8 -1.43 -26.18 2.71
C GLN A 8 -2.03 -27.10 3.77
N LEU A 9 -2.41 -26.57 4.93
CA LEU A 9 -3.10 -27.34 5.98
C LEU A 9 -4.44 -27.89 5.48
N VAL A 10 -5.25 -27.09 4.77
CA VAL A 10 -6.49 -27.59 4.13
C VAL A 10 -6.20 -28.75 3.18
N ALA A 11 -5.12 -28.66 2.39
CA ALA A 11 -4.74 -29.69 1.43
C ALA A 11 -4.32 -31.03 2.08
N LEU A 12 -4.01 -31.06 3.38
CA LEU A 12 -3.72 -32.29 4.13
C LEU A 12 -4.98 -33.14 4.41
N GLY A 13 -6.18 -32.58 4.24
CA GLY A 13 -7.43 -33.29 4.49
C GLY A 13 -7.51 -33.85 5.91
N ALA A 14 -7.68 -35.17 6.05
CA ALA A 14 -7.75 -35.84 7.36
C ALA A 14 -6.45 -35.75 8.18
N GLY A 15 -5.32 -35.38 7.56
CA GLY A 15 -4.05 -35.13 8.24
C GLY A 15 -3.88 -33.70 8.75
N ALA A 16 -4.84 -32.80 8.48
CA ALA A 16 -4.80 -31.43 8.97
C ALA A 16 -5.04 -31.37 10.50
N PRO A 17 -4.40 -30.45 11.24
CA PRO A 17 -4.75 -30.17 12.62
C PRO A 17 -6.24 -29.83 12.76
N SER A 18 -6.86 -30.27 13.85
CA SER A 18 -8.23 -29.91 14.18
C SER A 18 -8.37 -28.38 14.28
N PRO A 19 -9.47 -27.77 13.80
CA PRO A 19 -9.73 -26.35 14.01
C PRO A 19 -9.78 -25.91 15.47
N ALA A 20 -9.91 -26.86 16.42
CA ALA A 20 -9.87 -26.58 17.86
C ALA A 20 -8.45 -26.47 18.44
N ASP A 21 -7.42 -26.89 17.70
CA ASP A 21 -6.04 -26.97 18.18
C ASP A 21 -5.15 -25.84 17.63
N LEU A 22 -5.67 -25.00 16.73
CA LEU A 22 -4.89 -24.00 16.00
C LEU A 22 -5.71 -22.73 15.71
N ASP A 23 -5.13 -21.59 16.10
CA ASP A 23 -5.63 -20.25 15.80
C ASP A 23 -4.60 -19.44 15.00
N PHE A 24 -5.07 -18.53 14.17
CA PHE A 24 -4.24 -17.61 13.39
C PHE A 24 -4.48 -16.16 13.76
N VAL A 25 -3.41 -15.38 13.81
CA VAL A 25 -3.46 -13.91 13.83
C VAL A 25 -2.60 -13.38 12.70
N LEU A 26 -3.21 -12.61 11.81
CA LEU A 26 -2.53 -11.98 10.69
C LEU A 26 -2.56 -10.46 10.86
N ILE A 27 -1.47 -9.82 10.48
CA ILE A 27 -1.34 -8.35 10.44
C ILE A 27 -0.94 -7.97 9.01
N GLY A 28 -1.59 -6.96 8.44
CA GLY A 28 -1.28 -6.49 7.09
C GLY A 28 -1.35 -7.61 6.04
N ASP A 29 -2.38 -8.47 6.07
CA ASP A 29 -2.49 -9.60 5.16
C ASP A 29 -2.70 -9.14 3.69
N PRO A 30 -1.71 -9.32 2.79
CA PRO A 30 -1.85 -8.90 1.40
C PRO A 30 -2.79 -9.82 0.60
N MET A 31 -3.25 -10.90 1.22
CA MET A 31 -4.23 -11.84 0.68
C MET A 31 -5.61 -11.64 1.32
N ASN A 32 -5.86 -10.54 2.04
CA ASN A 32 -7.19 -10.18 2.51
C ASN A 32 -8.24 -10.39 1.39
N PRO A 33 -9.35 -11.12 1.63
CA PRO A 33 -10.33 -11.39 0.58
C PRO A 33 -10.91 -10.10 -0.03
N ASN A 34 -11.09 -9.06 0.78
CA ASN A 34 -11.44 -7.73 0.32
C ASN A 34 -10.39 -6.73 0.80
N GLY A 35 -9.63 -6.15 -0.13
CA GLY A 35 -8.55 -5.19 0.15
C GLY A 35 -7.16 -5.74 -0.10
N GLY A 36 -6.91 -7.04 0.01
CA GLY A 36 -5.57 -7.59 -0.23
C GLY A 36 -5.12 -7.42 -1.69
N LEU A 37 -3.94 -6.85 -1.92
CA LEU A 37 -3.37 -6.63 -3.25
C LEU A 37 -3.33 -7.92 -4.09
N LEU A 38 -2.94 -9.04 -3.46
CA LEU A 38 -2.83 -10.34 -4.15
C LEU A 38 -4.20 -10.94 -4.50
N GLN A 39 -5.27 -10.47 -3.85
CA GLN A 39 -6.64 -10.82 -4.20
C GLN A 39 -7.25 -9.82 -5.18
N ARG A 40 -6.90 -8.53 -5.11
CA ARG A 40 -7.39 -7.50 -6.04
C ARG A 40 -7.05 -7.86 -7.48
N PHE A 41 -5.80 -8.26 -7.73
CA PHE A 41 -5.29 -8.57 -9.06
C PHE A 41 -5.07 -10.06 -9.27
N VAL A 42 -5.87 -10.92 -8.61
CA VAL A 42 -5.73 -12.38 -8.67
C VAL A 42 -5.56 -12.89 -10.11
N GLY A 43 -4.59 -13.77 -10.32
CA GLY A 43 -4.26 -14.32 -11.64
C GLY A 43 -3.17 -13.55 -12.40
N LEU A 44 -2.83 -12.31 -12.01
CA LEU A 44 -1.64 -11.64 -12.52
C LEU A 44 -0.38 -12.30 -11.95
N THR A 45 0.61 -12.52 -12.82
CA THR A 45 1.94 -13.01 -12.43
C THR A 45 3.00 -12.14 -13.08
N LEU A 46 3.94 -11.65 -12.28
CA LEU A 46 5.06 -10.79 -12.66
C LEU A 46 6.37 -11.51 -12.31
N PRO A 47 6.84 -12.48 -13.14
CA PRO A 47 7.98 -13.32 -12.79
C PRO A 47 9.28 -12.56 -12.55
N SER A 48 9.53 -11.49 -13.31
CA SER A 48 10.71 -10.64 -13.14
C SER A 48 10.74 -9.97 -11.78
N LEU A 49 9.57 -9.66 -11.20
CA LEU A 49 9.45 -9.12 -9.85
C LEU A 49 9.29 -10.21 -8.78
N GLY A 50 9.24 -11.50 -9.16
CA GLY A 50 9.02 -12.61 -8.24
C GLY A 50 7.64 -12.64 -7.58
N VAL A 51 6.65 -11.92 -8.12
CA VAL A 51 5.32 -11.78 -7.51
C VAL A 51 4.25 -12.50 -8.33
N SER A 52 3.39 -13.25 -7.64
CA SER A 52 2.15 -13.82 -8.18
C SER A 52 0.97 -13.43 -7.31
N MET A 53 -0.09 -12.94 -7.94
CA MET A 53 -1.35 -12.57 -7.30
C MET A 53 -2.19 -13.83 -7.08
N VAL A 54 -2.00 -14.47 -5.93
CA VAL A 54 -2.46 -15.83 -5.62
C VAL A 54 -3.86 -15.90 -5.01
N GLY A 55 -4.55 -14.77 -4.84
CA GLY A 55 -5.92 -14.71 -4.34
C GLY A 55 -6.05 -14.67 -2.82
N ALA A 56 -7.25 -14.94 -2.34
CA ALA A 56 -7.69 -14.68 -0.96
C ALA A 56 -7.19 -15.68 0.09
N THR A 57 -7.02 -15.20 1.31
CA THR A 57 -6.89 -16.01 2.54
C THR A 57 -8.18 -16.78 2.79
N PRO A 58 -8.13 -18.10 3.07
CA PRO A 58 -9.31 -18.87 3.47
C PRO A 58 -9.94 -18.32 4.76
N ASP A 59 -11.26 -18.20 4.82
CA ASP A 59 -11.96 -17.52 5.93
C ASP A 59 -12.63 -18.47 6.93
N ASN A 60 -12.77 -19.75 6.60
CA ASN A 60 -13.61 -20.70 7.34
C ASN A 60 -12.90 -22.02 7.71
N VAL A 61 -11.56 -21.98 7.84
CA VAL A 61 -10.74 -23.17 8.10
C VAL A 61 -10.31 -23.27 9.58
N TYR A 62 -9.76 -22.18 10.11
CA TYR A 62 -9.25 -22.05 11.47
C TYR A 62 -9.77 -20.76 12.06
N THR A 63 -9.91 -20.68 13.39
CA THR A 63 -10.23 -19.42 14.06
C THR A 63 -9.13 -18.42 13.73
N THR A 64 -9.51 -17.31 13.11
CA THR A 64 -8.54 -16.34 12.59
C THR A 64 -8.95 -14.93 12.97
N THR A 65 -7.98 -14.09 13.37
CA THR A 65 -8.18 -12.64 13.45
C THR A 65 -7.20 -11.95 12.53
N ILE A 66 -7.71 -11.10 11.63
CA ILE A 66 -6.89 -10.32 10.71
C ILE A 66 -7.00 -8.85 11.10
N TYR A 67 -5.87 -8.23 11.41
CA TYR A 67 -5.76 -6.78 11.63
C TYR A 67 -5.19 -6.12 10.39
N THR A 68 -5.89 -5.10 9.91
CA THR A 68 -5.52 -4.29 8.76
C THR A 68 -5.61 -2.84 9.13
N ARG A 69 -4.66 -2.02 8.72
CA ARG A 69 -4.74 -0.56 8.87
C ARG A 69 -5.36 0.04 7.61
N GLU A 70 -6.19 1.06 7.80
CA GLU A 70 -6.78 1.83 6.69
C GLU A 70 -5.67 2.42 5.81
N TYR A 71 -5.83 2.31 4.48
CA TYR A 71 -4.83 2.71 3.49
C TYR A 71 -3.52 1.89 3.50
N ASP A 72 -3.51 0.71 4.12
CA ASP A 72 -2.40 -0.23 3.96
C ASP A 72 -2.27 -0.65 2.49
N GLY A 73 -1.20 -0.21 1.82
CA GLY A 73 -1.00 -0.40 0.39
C GLY A 73 -0.88 -1.85 -0.08
N LEU A 74 -0.73 -2.82 0.82
CA LEU A 74 -0.71 -4.24 0.45
C LEU A 74 -1.95 -4.98 0.96
N ALA A 75 -2.49 -4.61 2.11
CA ALA A 75 -3.60 -5.32 2.77
C ALA A 75 -4.98 -4.64 2.63
N ASP A 76 -5.00 -3.37 2.23
CA ASP A 76 -6.17 -2.52 1.98
C ASP A 76 -5.92 -1.66 0.72
N PHE A 77 -5.73 -2.35 -0.40
CA PHE A 77 -5.54 -1.76 -1.72
C PHE A 77 -6.88 -1.28 -2.33
N PRO A 78 -6.90 -0.12 -3.01
CA PRO A 78 -8.08 0.45 -3.65
C PRO A 78 -8.83 -0.57 -4.52
N ARG A 79 -10.15 -0.50 -4.47
CA ARG A 79 -11.02 -1.33 -5.31
C ARG A 79 -11.12 -0.79 -6.74
N TYR A 80 -10.92 0.52 -6.94
CA TYR A 80 -11.12 1.21 -8.21
C TYR A 80 -9.83 1.91 -8.69
N PRO A 81 -8.91 1.17 -9.33
CA PRO A 81 -7.60 1.67 -9.78
C PRO A 81 -7.59 2.86 -10.72
N LEU A 82 -8.69 3.14 -11.43
CA LEU A 82 -8.76 4.34 -12.27
C LEU A 82 -8.67 5.64 -11.45
N ASN A 83 -8.88 5.55 -10.13
CA ASN A 83 -8.61 6.63 -9.20
C ASN A 83 -7.12 6.64 -8.79
N ILE A 84 -6.28 7.23 -9.64
CA ILE A 84 -4.82 7.32 -9.43
C ILE A 84 -4.48 7.95 -8.08
N VAL A 85 -5.27 8.90 -7.57
CA VAL A 85 -5.01 9.53 -6.26
C VAL A 85 -5.08 8.50 -5.12
N SER A 86 -5.98 7.52 -5.25
CA SER A 86 -6.09 6.41 -4.30
C SER A 86 -4.92 5.45 -4.41
N ASP A 87 -4.47 5.15 -5.63
CA ASP A 87 -3.30 4.30 -5.87
C ASP A 87 -2.02 4.94 -5.33
N LEU A 88 -1.86 6.25 -5.51
CA LEU A 88 -0.75 7.01 -4.92
C LEU A 88 -0.81 6.96 -3.38
N ASN A 89 -1.99 7.14 -2.79
CA ASN A 89 -2.17 7.05 -1.35
C ASN A 89 -1.85 5.65 -0.81
N ALA A 90 -2.29 4.60 -1.51
CA ALA A 90 -1.97 3.23 -1.19
C ALA A 90 -0.47 2.95 -1.29
N PHE A 91 0.20 3.43 -2.35
CA PHE A 91 1.65 3.33 -2.49
C PHE A 91 2.38 3.93 -1.28
N PHE A 92 2.04 5.17 -0.91
CA PHE A 92 2.63 5.80 0.26
C PHE A 92 2.24 5.08 1.57
N GLY A 93 1.06 4.46 1.58
CA GLY A 93 0.61 3.55 2.62
C GLY A 93 1.49 2.30 2.79
N ILE A 94 2.23 1.84 1.77
CA ILE A 94 3.21 0.76 1.94
C ILE A 94 4.27 1.18 2.97
N GLY A 95 4.85 2.37 2.81
CA GLY A 95 5.83 2.90 3.75
C GLY A 95 5.21 3.31 5.09
N ALA A 96 4.22 4.18 5.05
CA ALA A 96 3.65 4.81 6.24
C ALA A 96 2.83 3.85 7.12
N VAL A 97 2.10 2.95 6.46
CA VAL A 97 1.05 2.16 7.10
C VAL A 97 1.49 0.70 7.23
N HIS A 98 1.86 0.06 6.13
CA HIS A 98 2.19 -1.36 6.09
C HIS A 98 3.46 -1.69 6.86
N PHE A 99 4.56 -0.95 6.66
CA PHE A 99 5.76 -1.15 7.48
C PHE A 99 5.65 -0.54 8.89
N GLY A 100 4.56 0.19 9.16
CA GLY A 100 4.34 0.88 10.43
C GLY A 100 3.63 0.07 11.53
N TYR A 101 3.21 -1.19 11.30
CA TYR A 101 2.57 -2.00 12.36
C TYR A 101 3.39 -2.10 13.66
N PRO A 102 4.74 -2.25 13.64
CA PRO A 102 5.53 -2.33 14.87
C PRO A 102 5.41 -1.11 15.80
N HIS A 103 4.96 0.03 15.26
CA HIS A 103 4.84 1.30 15.98
C HIS A 103 3.41 1.58 16.48
N LEU A 104 2.47 0.65 16.28
CA LEU A 104 1.11 0.81 16.78
C LEU A 104 1.11 0.78 18.32
N THR A 105 0.49 1.81 18.91
CA THR A 105 0.16 1.83 20.32
C THR A 105 -1.08 0.99 20.60
N GLN A 106 -1.23 0.50 21.84
CA GLN A 106 -2.44 -0.21 22.26
C GLN A 106 -3.70 0.63 22.01
N ALA A 107 -3.65 1.93 22.29
CA ALA A 107 -4.78 2.83 22.06
C ALA A 107 -5.21 2.89 20.59
N GLN A 108 -4.26 2.79 19.64
CA GLN A 108 -4.58 2.70 18.21
C GLN A 108 -5.14 1.33 17.83
N VAL A 109 -4.67 0.24 18.44
CA VAL A 109 -5.26 -1.09 18.21
C VAL A 109 -6.70 -1.13 18.75
N ASP A 110 -6.97 -0.46 19.87
CA ASP A 110 -8.29 -0.40 20.49
C ASP A 110 -9.33 0.39 19.67
N THR A 111 -8.90 1.22 18.70
CA THR A 111 -9.82 1.88 17.76
C THR A 111 -10.29 0.96 16.63
N ALA A 112 -9.80 -0.28 16.57
CA ALA A 112 -10.11 -1.21 15.50
C ALA A 112 -11.63 -1.46 15.40
N VAL A 113 -12.19 -1.21 14.22
CA VAL A 113 -13.57 -1.53 13.88
C VAL A 113 -13.68 -2.95 13.35
N THR A 114 -14.72 -3.67 13.73
CA THR A 114 -14.97 -5.03 13.20
C THR A 114 -15.71 -4.90 11.89
N LEU A 115 -15.15 -5.45 10.80
CA LEU A 115 -15.79 -5.41 9.49
C LEU A 115 -16.88 -6.49 9.37
N GLY A 116 -17.92 -6.17 8.61
CA GLY A 116 -19.01 -7.12 8.33
C GLY A 116 -18.56 -8.28 7.44
N THR A 117 -19.15 -9.45 7.66
CA THR A 117 -18.90 -10.66 6.88
C THR A 117 -20.20 -11.23 6.30
N GLN A 118 -20.09 -12.14 5.34
CA GLN A 118 -21.21 -12.82 4.71
C GLN A 118 -21.11 -14.33 4.93
N GLY A 119 -22.20 -14.93 5.40
CA GLY A 119 -22.27 -16.38 5.64
C GLY A 119 -21.44 -16.85 6.85
N PRO A 120 -21.36 -18.17 7.08
CA PRO A 120 -20.52 -18.73 8.13
C PRO A 120 -19.05 -18.49 7.85
N THR A 121 -18.34 -17.94 8.83
CA THR A 121 -16.89 -17.68 8.76
C THR A 121 -16.27 -17.92 10.14
N MET A 122 -15.00 -18.31 10.16
CA MET A 122 -14.20 -18.44 11.39
C MET A 122 -13.22 -17.25 11.54
N THR A 123 -13.31 -16.27 10.64
CA THR A 123 -12.38 -15.14 10.59
C THR A 123 -13.04 -13.85 11.07
N THR A 124 -12.38 -13.18 12.01
CA THR A 124 -12.73 -11.83 12.45
C THR A 124 -11.81 -10.82 11.77
N TYR A 125 -12.39 -9.87 11.04
CA TYR A 125 -11.65 -8.83 10.34
C TYR A 125 -11.71 -7.52 11.12
N LYS A 126 -10.55 -6.95 11.40
CA LYS A 126 -10.37 -5.73 12.20
C LYS A 126 -9.68 -4.67 11.36
N MET A 127 -10.33 -3.53 11.17
CA MET A 127 -9.77 -2.38 10.47
C MET A 127 -9.35 -1.32 11.49
N ILE A 128 -8.09 -0.91 11.50
CA ILE A 128 -7.52 0.14 12.35
C ILE A 128 -7.51 1.45 11.53
N PRO A 129 -8.36 2.43 11.84
CA PRO A 129 -8.41 3.69 11.09
C PRO A 129 -7.10 4.48 11.16
N THR A 130 -6.83 5.29 10.14
CA THR A 130 -5.66 6.18 10.11
C THR A 130 -6.08 7.65 10.10
N PRO A 131 -5.50 8.49 10.98
CA PRO A 131 -5.91 9.88 11.11
C PRO A 131 -5.54 10.72 9.88
N ASN A 132 -4.47 10.32 9.18
CA ASN A 132 -3.90 11.07 8.07
C ASN A 132 -3.80 10.23 6.81
N LEU A 133 -3.97 10.87 5.65
CA LEU A 133 -3.68 10.25 4.36
C LEU A 133 -2.16 10.09 4.20
N PRO A 134 -1.64 8.87 3.96
CA PRO A 134 -0.23 8.64 3.66
C PRO A 134 0.29 9.49 2.49
N LEU A 135 -0.56 9.79 1.50
CA LEU A 135 -0.24 10.67 0.37
C LEU A 135 0.28 12.05 0.78
N LEU A 136 -0.11 12.52 1.96
CA LEU A 136 0.23 13.84 2.46
C LEU A 136 1.43 13.85 3.41
N ASP A 137 2.00 12.69 3.75
CA ASP A 137 3.18 12.62 4.60
C ASP A 137 4.38 13.41 4.03
N PRO A 138 4.70 13.33 2.71
CA PRO A 138 5.79 14.13 2.14
C PRO A 138 5.56 15.64 2.29
N LEU A 139 4.31 16.09 2.18
CA LEU A 139 3.96 17.50 2.37
C LEU A 139 4.11 17.89 3.85
N ARG A 140 3.68 17.04 4.78
CA ARG A 140 3.82 17.27 6.23
C ARG A 140 5.27 17.34 6.70
N ALA A 141 6.18 16.66 6.01
CA ALA A 141 7.61 16.74 6.32
C ALA A 141 8.23 18.11 6.03
N LEU A 142 7.57 19.00 5.28
CA LEU A 142 8.05 20.35 5.07
C LEU A 142 7.95 21.17 6.38
N PRO A 143 9.06 21.77 6.85
CA PRO A 143 9.04 22.51 8.10
C PRO A 143 8.13 23.74 8.00
N PHE A 144 7.55 24.12 9.14
CA PHE A 144 6.66 25.27 9.33
C PHE A 144 5.29 25.16 8.64
N ILE A 145 5.26 24.99 7.32
CA ILE A 145 4.04 25.13 6.52
C ILE A 145 3.46 23.80 6.06
N GLY A 146 4.19 22.69 6.21
CA GLY A 146 3.80 21.36 5.75
C GLY A 146 2.49 20.86 6.36
N THR A 147 2.40 20.85 7.69
CA THR A 147 1.17 20.42 8.41
C THR A 147 -0.04 21.29 8.06
N PRO A 148 0.01 22.64 8.15
CA PRO A 148 -1.11 23.47 7.73
C PRO A 148 -1.57 23.16 6.31
N LEU A 149 -0.65 23.08 5.34
CA LEU A 149 -1.03 22.80 3.94
C LEU A 149 -1.60 21.39 3.75
N ALA A 150 -1.06 20.39 4.46
CA ALA A 150 -1.59 19.05 4.42
C ALA A 150 -3.01 19.00 5.00
N ASP A 151 -3.25 19.67 6.12
CA ASP A 151 -4.55 19.63 6.81
C ASP A 151 -5.59 20.51 6.10
N LEU A 152 -5.16 21.52 5.31
CA LEU A 152 -5.99 22.20 4.32
C LEU A 152 -6.52 21.25 3.24
N LEU A 153 -5.65 20.39 2.70
CA LEU A 153 -5.96 19.54 1.55
C LEU A 153 -6.59 18.21 1.95
N GLN A 154 -6.29 17.72 3.15
CA GLN A 154 -6.62 16.37 3.60
C GLN A 154 -8.11 16.05 3.53
N PRO A 155 -9.05 16.91 3.98
CA PRO A 155 -10.46 16.51 3.99
C PRO A 155 -11.00 16.23 2.59
N ASP A 156 -10.70 17.07 1.61
CA ASP A 156 -11.14 16.88 0.22
C ASP A 156 -10.39 15.74 -0.46
N LEU A 157 -9.07 15.63 -0.25
CA LEU A 157 -8.31 14.49 -0.75
C LEU A 157 -8.76 13.18 -0.14
N ARG A 158 -9.22 13.16 1.10
CA ARG A 158 -9.72 11.95 1.76
C ARG A 158 -11.00 11.49 1.10
N VAL A 159 -11.90 12.41 0.75
CA VAL A 159 -13.09 12.08 -0.05
C VAL A 159 -12.68 11.44 -1.38
N ILE A 160 -11.73 12.05 -2.10
CA ILE A 160 -11.25 11.56 -3.39
C ILE A 160 -10.58 10.18 -3.25
N VAL A 161 -9.70 9.99 -2.27
CA VAL A 161 -9.04 8.70 -2.00
C VAL A 161 -10.05 7.63 -1.64
N ASN A 162 -10.99 7.94 -0.73
CA ASN A 162 -12.01 7.00 -0.28
C ASN A 162 -12.94 6.53 -1.42
N LEU A 163 -13.16 7.36 -2.45
CA LEU A 163 -13.87 6.91 -3.65
C LEU A 163 -13.17 5.76 -4.39
N GLY A 164 -11.84 5.67 -4.33
CA GLY A 164 -11.09 4.52 -4.84
C GLY A 164 -11.38 3.22 -4.07
N TYR A 165 -11.87 3.32 -2.85
CA TYR A 165 -12.26 2.18 -2.01
C TYR A 165 -13.74 1.80 -2.13
N GLY A 166 -14.55 2.73 -2.65
CA GLY A 166 -15.96 2.52 -3.01
C GLY A 166 -16.97 3.32 -2.23
N ASP A 167 -16.54 4.05 -1.19
CA ASP A 167 -17.40 4.88 -0.36
C ASP A 167 -16.61 6.12 0.07
N PRO A 168 -17.09 7.36 -0.16
CA PRO A 168 -16.34 8.57 0.18
C PRO A 168 -16.07 8.74 1.69
N ALA A 169 -16.78 8.02 2.56
CA ALA A 169 -16.61 8.10 4.01
C ALA A 169 -15.55 7.14 4.57
N TYR A 170 -15.15 6.10 3.83
CA TYR A 170 -14.28 5.04 4.33
C TYR A 170 -13.08 4.78 3.42
N GLY A 171 -11.89 4.72 4.00
CA GLY A 171 -10.66 4.39 3.31
C GLY A 171 -10.44 2.90 3.04
N TRP A 172 -11.50 2.10 3.08
CA TRP A 172 -11.50 0.66 2.83
C TRP A 172 -12.80 0.23 2.13
N SER A 173 -12.82 -0.93 1.49
CA SER A 173 -14.04 -1.46 0.87
C SER A 173 -15.07 -1.91 1.91
N THR A 174 -16.28 -1.37 1.84
CA THR A 174 -17.36 -1.61 2.82
C THR A 174 -18.21 -2.86 2.54
N THR A 175 -17.97 -3.56 1.43
CA THR A 175 -18.55 -4.89 1.19
C THR A 175 -17.96 -5.94 2.13
N ALA A 176 -18.63 -7.10 2.26
CA ALA A 176 -18.23 -8.16 3.19
C ALA A 176 -16.72 -8.49 3.10
N ALA A 177 -16.03 -8.47 4.25
CA ALA A 177 -14.58 -8.57 4.32
C ALA A 177 -14.04 -9.96 3.94
N ASN A 178 -14.86 -11.00 4.11
CA ASN A 178 -14.51 -12.39 3.79
C ASN A 178 -14.83 -12.81 2.36
N VAL A 179 -15.41 -11.92 1.54
CA VAL A 179 -15.74 -12.22 0.14
C VAL A 179 -14.58 -11.81 -0.76
N PRO A 180 -13.96 -12.75 -1.51
CA PRO A 180 -12.93 -12.43 -2.49
C PRO A 180 -13.43 -11.36 -3.47
N THR A 181 -12.80 -10.18 -3.44
CA THR A 181 -13.23 -9.00 -4.19
C THR A 181 -12.06 -8.52 -5.06
N PRO A 182 -12.08 -8.81 -6.37
CA PRO A 182 -11.12 -8.24 -7.33
C PRO A 182 -11.26 -6.71 -7.43
N PHE A 183 -10.39 -6.08 -8.22
CA PHE A 183 -10.57 -4.68 -8.61
C PHE A 183 -11.84 -4.50 -9.47
N GLY A 184 -12.30 -3.26 -9.62
CA GLY A 184 -13.38 -2.86 -10.51
C GLY A 184 -13.09 -1.52 -11.17
N LEU A 185 -14.00 -1.07 -12.04
CA LEU A 185 -13.79 0.14 -12.84
C LEU A 185 -14.21 1.42 -12.12
N PHE A 186 -15.45 1.46 -11.64
CA PHE A 186 -16.03 2.66 -11.06
C PHE A 186 -16.84 2.36 -9.80
N PRO A 187 -16.73 3.20 -8.75
CA PRO A 187 -17.58 3.10 -7.58
C PRO A 187 -19.02 3.47 -7.93
N SER A 188 -19.98 2.79 -7.30
CA SER A 188 -21.40 3.13 -7.42
C SER A 188 -21.81 4.08 -6.30
N VAL A 189 -21.44 5.36 -6.44
CA VAL A 189 -21.68 6.40 -5.44
C VAL A 189 -22.54 7.51 -6.04
N ASN A 190 -23.50 8.02 -5.25
CA ASN A 190 -24.32 9.15 -5.67
C ASN A 190 -23.45 10.41 -5.79
N PRO A 191 -23.42 11.10 -6.95
CA PRO A 191 -22.62 12.32 -7.14
C PRO A 191 -22.94 13.43 -6.12
N ALA A 192 -24.20 13.53 -5.67
CA ALA A 192 -24.58 14.51 -4.65
C ALA A 192 -23.93 14.22 -3.29
N THR A 193 -23.73 12.95 -2.94
CA THR A 193 -22.98 12.56 -1.73
C THR A 193 -21.53 13.03 -1.83
N VAL A 194 -20.90 12.84 -2.98
CA VAL A 194 -19.51 13.29 -3.22
C VAL A 194 -19.41 14.81 -3.15
N LEU A 195 -20.29 15.54 -3.84
CA LEU A 195 -20.30 17.00 -3.84
C LEU A 195 -20.51 17.57 -2.43
N ASN A 196 -21.43 16.99 -1.66
CA ASN A 196 -21.65 17.39 -0.26
C ASN A 196 -20.42 17.09 0.61
N ALA A 197 -19.79 15.93 0.44
CA ALA A 197 -18.60 15.56 1.19
C ALA A 197 -17.42 16.49 0.87
N LEU A 198 -17.21 16.88 -0.39
CA LEU A 198 -16.21 17.87 -0.79
C LEU A 198 -16.54 19.27 -0.23
N ALA A 199 -17.81 19.70 -0.25
CA ALA A 199 -18.17 20.99 0.33
C ALA A 199 -17.90 21.06 1.85
N LEU A 200 -18.17 19.95 2.56
CA LEU A 200 -17.83 19.81 3.98
C LEU A 200 -16.31 19.72 4.19
N GLY A 201 -15.61 18.97 3.33
CA GLY A 201 -14.16 18.83 3.36
C GLY A 201 -13.45 20.17 3.19
N THR A 202 -13.84 20.98 2.20
CA THR A 202 -13.30 22.33 2.01
C THR A 202 -13.48 23.20 3.26
N GLN A 203 -14.65 23.16 3.91
CA GLN A 203 -14.89 23.91 5.16
C GLN A 203 -13.98 23.44 6.29
N GLN A 204 -13.86 22.11 6.45
CA GLN A 204 -12.99 21.49 7.45
C GLN A 204 -11.52 21.86 7.20
N GLY A 205 -11.04 21.76 5.96
CA GLY A 205 -9.64 22.04 5.61
C GLY A 205 -9.28 23.50 5.85
N VAL A 206 -10.16 24.45 5.51
CA VAL A 206 -9.94 25.87 5.81
C VAL A 206 -9.88 26.10 7.32
N HIS A 207 -10.77 25.47 8.09
CA HIS A 207 -10.73 25.55 9.55
C HIS A 207 -9.42 25.01 10.13
N ASP A 208 -9.02 23.80 9.72
CA ASP A 208 -7.83 23.12 10.25
C ASP A 208 -6.54 23.88 9.87
N PHE A 209 -6.45 24.37 8.63
CA PHE A 209 -5.37 25.26 8.21
C PHE A 209 -5.22 26.49 9.10
N LEU A 210 -6.33 27.16 9.44
CA LEU A 210 -6.30 28.37 10.28
C LEU A 210 -5.90 28.05 11.72
N VAL A 211 -6.37 26.91 12.25
CA VAL A 211 -5.96 26.40 13.57
C VAL A 211 -4.46 26.12 13.58
N ASP A 212 -3.96 25.34 12.62
CA ASP A 212 -2.56 24.96 12.56
C ASP A 212 -1.65 26.17 12.36
N LEU A 213 -1.99 27.08 11.44
CA LEU A 213 -1.22 28.28 11.16
C LEU A 213 -1.03 29.16 12.40
N SER A 214 -2.03 29.18 13.30
CA SER A 214 -1.93 29.92 14.57
C SER A 214 -0.87 29.34 15.53
N THR A 215 -0.53 28.06 15.37
CA THR A 215 0.44 27.34 16.20
C THR A 215 1.84 27.27 15.59
N VAL A 216 1.98 27.47 14.27
CA VAL A 216 3.26 27.40 13.54
C VAL A 216 4.35 28.30 14.14
N PHE A 217 3.98 29.46 14.67
CA PHE A 217 4.94 30.41 15.28
C PHE A 217 5.28 30.11 16.75
N THR A 218 4.65 29.09 17.33
CA THR A 218 4.76 28.75 18.77
C THR A 218 5.53 27.45 19.05
N ALA A 219 5.79 26.63 18.03
CA ALA A 219 6.54 25.39 18.16
C ALA A 219 7.73 25.35 17.17
N PRO A 220 8.92 24.92 17.60
CA PRO A 220 10.05 24.74 16.68
C PRO A 220 9.78 23.58 15.71
N PRO A 221 10.23 23.67 14.44
CA PRO A 221 10.06 22.59 13.49
C PRO A 221 10.89 21.37 13.89
N SER A 222 10.28 20.19 13.86
CA SER A 222 11.01 18.91 13.93
C SER A 222 10.97 18.23 12.57
N ALA A 223 12.12 18.14 11.90
CA ALA A 223 12.25 17.29 10.72
C ALA A 223 12.34 15.83 11.19
N GLN A 224 11.34 15.02 10.89
CA GLN A 224 11.37 13.57 11.07
C GLN A 224 11.66 12.91 9.73
N PRO A 225 12.47 11.84 9.69
CA PRO A 225 12.64 11.06 8.47
C PRO A 225 11.31 10.46 8.04
N LEU A 226 10.97 10.59 6.76
CA LEU A 226 9.80 9.97 6.16
C LEU A 226 10.01 8.46 6.07
N TRP A 227 9.08 7.69 6.65
CA TRP A 227 9.01 6.22 6.61
C TRP A 227 10.34 5.51 6.90
N PRO A 228 10.89 5.64 8.13
CA PRO A 228 12.20 5.11 8.49
C PRO A 228 12.31 3.59 8.34
N ASP A 229 11.18 2.87 8.31
CA ASP A 229 11.14 1.42 8.17
C ASP A 229 11.03 0.94 6.72
N LEU A 230 10.65 1.82 5.77
CA LEU A 230 10.49 1.44 4.35
C LEU A 230 11.83 1.11 3.70
N LEU A 231 12.82 2.02 3.81
CA LEU A 231 14.16 1.82 3.22
C LEU A 231 14.85 0.56 3.76
N PRO A 232 14.94 0.35 5.10
CA PRO A 232 15.52 -0.87 5.64
C PRO A 232 14.79 -2.15 5.21
N ALA A 233 13.46 -2.10 5.07
CA ALA A 233 12.67 -3.25 4.62
C ALA A 233 12.91 -3.59 3.15
N LEU A 234 13.17 -2.59 2.30
CA LEU A 234 13.49 -2.81 0.88
C LEU A 234 14.93 -3.29 0.69
N LEU A 235 15.91 -2.73 1.43
CA LEU A 235 17.32 -2.79 1.02
C LEU A 235 18.35 -3.03 2.15
N GLY A 236 17.93 -3.10 3.41
CA GLY A 236 18.81 -3.36 4.55
C GLY A 236 19.43 -2.10 5.18
N PRO A 237 20.29 -2.24 6.22
CA PRO A 237 20.79 -1.11 7.00
C PRO A 237 21.89 -0.31 6.28
N ALA A 238 21.94 1.01 6.54
CA ALA A 238 22.98 1.90 6.02
C ALA A 238 24.38 1.50 6.53
N PRO A 239 25.43 1.71 5.70
CA PRO A 239 26.81 1.42 6.10
C PRO A 239 27.31 2.31 7.25
N GLY A 240 28.12 1.74 8.14
CA GLY A 240 28.72 2.44 9.28
C GLY A 240 29.89 3.34 8.89
N ALA A 241 30.34 4.20 9.82
CA ALA A 241 31.49 5.09 9.59
C ALA A 241 32.80 4.31 9.39
N LEU A 242 33.66 4.79 8.48
CA LEU A 242 34.91 4.14 8.08
C LEU A 242 36.09 5.11 8.20
N ALA A 243 37.23 4.64 8.70
CA ALA A 243 38.45 5.45 8.68
C ALA A 243 38.87 5.76 7.21
N PRO A 244 39.35 6.97 6.88
CA PRO A 244 39.70 7.37 5.51
C PRO A 244 41.05 6.77 5.06
N THR A 245 41.11 5.45 4.93
CA THR A 245 42.28 4.73 4.39
C THR A 245 42.13 4.57 2.87
N PRO A 246 43.24 4.43 2.10
CA PRO A 246 43.17 4.18 0.66
C PRO A 246 42.32 2.94 0.30
N ALA A 247 42.34 1.90 1.12
CA ALA A 247 41.51 0.71 0.93
C ALA A 247 40.02 1.04 1.10
N ASN A 248 39.66 1.80 2.12
CA ASN A 248 38.27 2.20 2.35
C ASN A 248 37.76 3.15 1.25
N VAL A 249 38.61 4.05 0.74
CA VAL A 249 38.25 4.89 -0.42
C VAL A 249 37.93 4.04 -1.65
N VAL A 250 38.78 3.05 -1.97
CA VAL A 250 38.54 2.13 -3.10
C VAL A 250 37.27 1.30 -2.87
N ASN A 251 37.06 0.79 -1.67
CA ASN A 251 35.86 0.02 -1.33
C ASN A 251 34.59 0.87 -1.42
N THR A 252 34.63 2.13 -0.98
CA THR A 252 33.51 3.08 -1.12
C THR A 252 33.20 3.36 -2.58
N VAL A 253 34.20 3.59 -3.44
CA VAL A 253 33.98 3.77 -4.88
C VAL A 253 33.38 2.51 -5.50
N ALA A 254 33.88 1.33 -5.13
CA ALA A 254 33.32 0.06 -5.59
C ALA A 254 31.88 -0.15 -5.11
N SER A 255 31.56 0.26 -3.87
CA SER A 255 30.21 0.26 -3.30
C SER A 255 29.27 1.15 -4.10
N ILE A 256 29.66 2.40 -4.37
CA ILE A 256 28.87 3.35 -5.18
C ILE A 256 28.59 2.77 -6.58
N ILE A 257 29.62 2.25 -7.27
CA ILE A 257 29.44 1.64 -8.58
C ILE A 257 28.49 0.43 -8.51
N SER A 258 28.61 -0.38 -7.45
CA SER A 258 27.73 -1.53 -7.25
C SER A 258 26.29 -1.11 -6.97
N THR A 259 26.08 -0.08 -6.16
CA THR A 259 24.77 0.51 -5.83
C THR A 259 24.11 1.06 -7.08
N ASP A 260 24.82 1.88 -7.86
CA ASP A 260 24.31 2.43 -9.12
C ASP A 260 23.98 1.32 -10.14
N TYR A 261 24.81 0.27 -10.21
CA TYR A 261 24.52 -0.88 -11.06
C TYR A 261 23.30 -1.68 -10.57
N ALA A 262 23.11 -1.80 -9.26
CA ALA A 262 21.99 -2.51 -8.67
C ALA A 262 20.64 -1.85 -8.98
N VAL A 263 20.58 -0.52 -9.14
CA VAL A 263 19.37 0.22 -9.57
C VAL A 263 18.83 -0.29 -10.90
N LEU A 264 19.72 -0.71 -11.81
CA LEU A 264 19.31 -1.15 -13.15
C LEU A 264 18.47 -2.44 -13.11
N LEU A 265 18.60 -3.26 -12.07
CA LEU A 265 17.88 -4.53 -11.96
C LEU A 265 16.38 -4.31 -11.70
N PRO A 266 15.94 -3.58 -10.66
CA PRO A 266 14.53 -3.20 -10.50
C PRO A 266 13.94 -2.55 -11.75
N THR A 267 14.66 -1.63 -12.40
CA THR A 267 14.21 -1.00 -13.65
C THR A 267 13.98 -2.04 -14.75
N ALA A 268 14.94 -2.94 -14.96
CA ALA A 268 14.85 -4.00 -15.97
C ALA A 268 13.70 -4.97 -15.66
N ASP A 269 13.48 -5.30 -14.38
CA ASP A 269 12.41 -6.21 -13.97
C ASP A 269 11.03 -5.59 -14.16
N ILE A 270 10.87 -4.29 -13.85
CA ILE A 270 9.65 -3.51 -14.12
C ILE A 270 9.38 -3.45 -15.62
N LEU A 271 10.39 -3.11 -16.43
CA LEU A 271 10.25 -3.03 -17.89
C LEU A 271 9.91 -4.39 -18.49
N THR A 272 10.51 -5.47 -17.97
CA THR A 272 10.24 -6.84 -18.41
C THR A 272 8.80 -7.25 -18.04
N ALA A 273 8.36 -6.95 -16.82
CA ALA A 273 6.98 -7.16 -16.39
C ALA A 273 5.99 -6.39 -17.28
N ALA A 274 6.26 -5.12 -17.54
CA ALA A 274 5.42 -4.27 -18.38
C ALA A 274 5.37 -4.75 -19.84
N ALA A 275 6.49 -5.21 -20.39
CA ALA A 275 6.59 -5.63 -21.79
C ALA A 275 6.06 -7.05 -22.04
N LEU A 276 6.19 -7.96 -21.07
CA LEU A 276 5.91 -9.39 -21.27
C LEU A 276 4.71 -9.89 -20.46
N SER A 277 4.58 -9.48 -19.20
CA SER A 277 3.55 -9.99 -18.30
C SER A 277 2.22 -9.25 -18.45
N LEU A 278 2.26 -7.90 -18.51
CA LEU A 278 1.03 -7.10 -18.63
C LEU A 278 0.23 -7.41 -19.91
N PRO A 279 0.83 -7.51 -21.11
CA PRO A 279 0.06 -7.81 -22.32
C PRO A 279 -0.65 -9.17 -22.28
N VAL A 280 -0.04 -10.17 -21.61
CA VAL A 280 -0.66 -11.49 -21.43
C VAL A 280 -1.84 -11.41 -20.47
N HIS A 281 -1.69 -10.67 -19.37
CA HIS A 281 -2.78 -10.46 -18.42
C HIS A 281 -3.93 -9.66 -19.04
N ASP A 282 -3.61 -8.59 -19.77
CA ASP A 282 -4.56 -7.73 -20.48
C ASP A 282 -5.38 -8.52 -21.50
N ALA A 283 -4.75 -9.42 -22.25
CA ALA A 283 -5.45 -10.30 -23.17
C ALA A 283 -6.45 -11.20 -22.42
N GLY A 284 -6.06 -11.75 -21.28
CA GLY A 284 -6.95 -12.54 -20.42
C GLY A 284 -8.16 -11.74 -19.93
N LEU A 285 -7.94 -10.53 -19.42
CA LEU A 285 -9.00 -9.61 -18.99
C LEU A 285 -9.93 -9.22 -20.16
N PHE A 286 -9.36 -8.91 -21.33
CA PHE A 286 -10.11 -8.59 -22.53
C PHE A 286 -11.04 -9.72 -22.93
N PHE A 287 -10.54 -10.95 -23.06
CA PHE A 287 -11.36 -12.10 -23.42
C PHE A 287 -12.41 -12.41 -22.37
N SER A 288 -12.08 -12.28 -21.07
CA SER A 288 -13.07 -12.46 -20.00
C SER A 288 -14.23 -11.46 -20.13
N GLY A 289 -13.94 -10.19 -20.44
CA GLY A 289 -14.98 -9.20 -20.68
C GLY A 289 -15.86 -9.52 -21.90
N ILE A 290 -15.27 -10.04 -22.99
CA ILE A 290 -16.01 -10.49 -24.17
C ILE A 290 -16.92 -11.68 -23.82
N GLU A 291 -16.42 -12.67 -23.07
CA GLU A 291 -17.20 -13.83 -22.63
C GLU A 291 -18.37 -13.43 -21.72
N GLN A 292 -18.19 -12.41 -20.90
CA GLN A 292 -19.23 -11.81 -20.07
C GLN A 292 -20.21 -10.92 -20.86
N GLY A 293 -19.97 -10.69 -22.16
CA GLY A 293 -20.78 -9.82 -22.99
C GLY A 293 -20.65 -8.33 -22.66
N SER A 294 -19.55 -7.92 -22.01
CA SER A 294 -19.31 -6.54 -21.58
C SER A 294 -18.06 -5.96 -22.24
N LEU A 295 -18.27 -5.09 -23.23
CA LEU A 295 -17.18 -4.30 -23.83
C LEU A 295 -16.56 -3.32 -22.83
N ILE A 296 -17.34 -2.85 -21.86
CA ILE A 296 -16.85 -1.97 -20.79
C ILE A 296 -15.79 -2.70 -19.97
N HIS A 297 -16.02 -3.96 -19.61
CA HIS A 297 -15.03 -4.76 -18.89
C HIS A 297 -13.89 -5.23 -19.79
N ALA A 298 -14.18 -5.65 -21.03
CA ALA A 298 -13.15 -6.10 -21.97
C ALA A 298 -12.08 -5.02 -22.21
N ILE A 299 -12.46 -3.75 -22.27
CA ILE A 299 -11.54 -2.63 -22.50
C ILE A 299 -11.11 -1.98 -21.18
N GLY A 300 -12.04 -1.81 -20.25
CA GLY A 300 -11.80 -1.09 -19.01
C GLY A 300 -10.92 -1.85 -18.03
N ASP A 301 -11.09 -3.17 -17.90
CA ASP A 301 -10.38 -3.95 -16.89
C ASP A 301 -8.86 -3.97 -17.15
N PRO A 302 -8.37 -4.17 -18.39
CA PRO A 302 -6.95 -3.97 -18.72
C PRO A 302 -6.42 -2.58 -18.35
N ILE A 303 -7.19 -1.53 -18.66
CA ILE A 303 -6.79 -0.15 -18.36
C ILE A 303 -6.70 0.07 -16.84
N ALA A 304 -7.68 -0.41 -16.07
CA ALA A 304 -7.69 -0.30 -14.63
C ALA A 304 -6.52 -1.08 -14.00
N ALA A 305 -6.30 -2.33 -14.43
CA ALA A 305 -5.16 -3.12 -13.96
C ALA A 305 -3.82 -2.42 -14.24
N ASN A 306 -3.60 -1.98 -15.47
CA ASN A 306 -2.38 -1.27 -15.85
C ASN A 306 -2.22 0.06 -15.11
N THR A 307 -3.31 0.78 -14.84
CA THR A 307 -3.24 2.04 -14.07
C THR A 307 -2.63 1.81 -12.69
N ALA A 308 -3.14 0.83 -11.93
CA ALA A 308 -2.59 0.51 -10.61
C ALA A 308 -1.15 -0.02 -10.70
N ILE A 309 -0.90 -1.02 -11.55
CA ILE A 309 0.40 -1.69 -11.60
C ILE A 309 1.50 -0.74 -12.09
N LEU A 310 1.24 0.08 -13.12
CA LEU A 310 2.24 1.02 -13.64
C LEU A 310 2.42 2.22 -12.71
N THR A 311 1.38 2.67 -12.00
CA THR A 311 1.53 3.71 -10.97
C THR A 311 2.44 3.22 -9.84
N MET A 312 2.18 2.02 -9.33
CA MET A 312 3.01 1.37 -8.31
C MET A 312 4.45 1.18 -8.80
N ALA A 313 4.63 0.62 -9.99
CA ALA A 313 5.95 0.34 -10.55
C ALA A 313 6.74 1.63 -10.83
N GLY A 314 6.10 2.66 -11.40
CA GLY A 314 6.75 3.94 -11.65
C GLY A 314 7.22 4.63 -10.37
N LEU A 315 6.47 4.52 -9.28
CA LEU A 315 6.89 5.06 -8.00
C LEU A 315 7.99 4.23 -7.33
N LEU A 316 7.94 2.90 -7.44
CA LEU A 316 9.04 2.03 -6.99
C LEU A 316 10.35 2.38 -7.72
N GLU A 317 10.28 2.65 -9.03
CA GLU A 317 11.43 3.10 -9.83
C GLU A 317 11.99 4.42 -9.31
N VAL A 318 11.13 5.41 -9.05
CA VAL A 318 11.56 6.71 -8.49
C VAL A 318 12.22 6.54 -7.12
N LEU A 319 11.67 5.68 -6.25
CA LEU A 319 12.28 5.42 -4.94
C LEU A 319 13.64 4.72 -5.08
N SER A 320 13.75 3.71 -5.96
CA SER A 320 15.00 3.00 -6.23
C SER A 320 16.12 3.96 -6.65
N ILE A 321 15.82 4.90 -7.55
CA ILE A 321 16.78 5.92 -8.00
C ILE A 321 17.13 6.91 -6.87
N ALA A 322 16.11 7.42 -6.16
CA ALA A 322 16.32 8.38 -5.08
C ALA A 322 17.18 7.79 -3.96
N GLU A 323 16.99 6.51 -3.67
CA GLU A 323 17.72 5.76 -2.67
C GLU A 323 19.17 5.51 -3.05
N ALA A 324 19.47 5.11 -4.28
CA ALA A 324 20.86 5.00 -4.72
C ALA A 324 21.60 6.33 -4.56
N GLY A 325 20.93 7.44 -4.87
CA GLY A 325 21.43 8.78 -4.56
C GLY A 325 21.74 8.98 -3.07
N TYR A 326 20.83 8.57 -2.18
CA TYR A 326 21.02 8.64 -0.73
C TYR A 326 22.19 7.77 -0.23
N LEU A 327 22.26 6.51 -0.66
CA LEU A 327 23.32 5.56 -0.28
C LEU A 327 24.68 6.06 -0.75
N ASN A 328 24.79 6.56 -1.97
CA ASN A 328 26.04 7.14 -2.48
C ASN A 328 26.50 8.33 -1.62
N VAL A 329 25.58 9.20 -1.21
CA VAL A 329 25.89 10.31 -0.31
C VAL A 329 26.33 9.79 1.07
N ALA A 330 25.65 8.79 1.63
CA ALA A 330 25.99 8.20 2.92
C ALA A 330 27.38 7.53 2.88
N ASP A 331 27.69 6.80 1.81
CA ASP A 331 28.97 6.16 1.56
C ASP A 331 30.11 7.19 1.50
N ILE A 332 29.91 8.31 0.80
CA ILE A 332 30.88 9.42 0.77
C ILE A 332 31.05 10.02 2.17
N GLN A 333 29.94 10.27 2.89
CA GLN A 333 29.99 10.84 4.24
C GLN A 333 30.69 9.92 5.25
N SER A 334 30.61 8.60 5.07
CA SER A 334 31.26 7.61 5.95
C SER A 334 32.78 7.76 5.98
N LEU A 335 33.39 8.30 4.91
CA LEU A 335 34.82 8.57 4.79
C LEU A 335 35.23 9.94 5.37
N LEU A 336 34.26 10.82 5.67
CA LEU A 336 34.52 12.20 6.09
C LEU A 336 34.41 12.38 7.62
N ARG A 337 34.10 11.32 8.37
CA ARG A 337 33.90 11.34 9.83
C ARG A 337 34.95 10.55 10.58
#